data_AF-A0A4Q7DYD7-F1
#
_entry.id   AF-A0A4Q7DYD7-F1
#
_cell.length_a   1.000
_cell.length_b   1.000
_cell.length_c   1.000
_cell.angle_alpha   90.00
_cell.angle_beta   90.00
_cell.angle_gamma   90.00
#
_symmetry.space_group_name_H-M   'P 1'
#
loop_
_entity.id
_entity.type
_entity.pdbx_description
1 polymer ?
#
loop_
_entity_poly.entity_id
_entity_poly.type
_entity_poly.pdbx_seq_one_letter_code
_entity_poly.pdbx_strand_id
1 'polypeptide(L)'
;MKRRTLFALPVISLALLLTACGGSSSNSSSSGNSSLSSQEKTTEVYTTKVTSIKVMPDDSDWKITGTTDAPDGAKIAVTQLSDDPLDMENSCEGIDGEDGTGNASWPKVKNGKFTALVDPIELVDDPDNYTKVGYTQKAAVVAISNYSKSWPDGLTSKAAKAINKANPKTVKFTLSSSQVKYIDSLDDDDSSDKSSSSSSSSSSSSSSKTKNYRTDVSYDSLARDPKTYKGEYLQYTGEVMQVLEDDSYTDLRIAVNGNYDDVLYVELDNSILHGKRILEDDLVTVKGVSAGIISYKATSGTKISIPGLEANEITDSGTAPDDYGE
;
A
#
# COMPACT_ATOMS: atom_id res chain seq x y z
N MET A 1 -43.14 15.43 -48.38
CA MET A 1 -42.06 16.01 -49.21
C MET A 1 -40.73 15.37 -48.80
N LYS A 2 -40.03 14.81 -49.79
CA LYS A 2 -38.61 14.44 -49.91
C LYS A 2 -37.91 13.60 -48.81
N ARG A 3 -37.66 12.34 -49.19
CA ARG A 3 -36.51 11.49 -48.83
C ARG A 3 -35.16 12.15 -49.20
N ARG A 4 -34.07 11.73 -48.52
CA ARG A 4 -32.69 11.51 -49.02
C ARG A 4 -31.84 10.92 -47.88
N THR A 5 -31.60 9.60 -47.85
CA THR A 5 -30.44 8.81 -48.37
C THR A 5 -29.16 8.91 -47.54
N LEU A 6 -28.72 7.72 -47.08
CA LEU A 6 -27.42 7.38 -46.49
C LEU A 6 -26.23 7.74 -47.40
N PHE A 7 -25.07 7.95 -46.77
CA PHE A 7 -23.79 7.37 -47.22
C PHE A 7 -22.99 6.88 -46.01
N ALA A 8 -22.51 5.63 -46.11
CA ALA A 8 -21.51 5.02 -45.23
C ALA A 8 -20.09 5.34 -45.73
N LEU A 9 -19.09 5.21 -44.87
CA LEU A 9 -17.83 4.45 -45.05
C LEU A 9 -16.86 4.69 -43.86
N PRO A 10 -15.86 3.81 -43.64
CA PRO A 10 -15.32 3.45 -42.33
C PRO A 10 -13.98 4.12 -42.04
N VAL A 11 -13.64 4.25 -40.75
CA VAL A 11 -12.27 4.61 -40.32
C VAL A 11 -11.45 3.33 -40.19
N ILE A 12 -10.46 3.22 -41.06
CA ILE A 12 -9.37 2.25 -41.07
C ILE A 12 -8.26 2.79 -40.15
N SER A 13 -7.74 1.97 -39.24
CA SER A 13 -6.37 2.06 -38.72
C SER A 13 -5.97 0.66 -38.27
N LEU A 14 -5.31 -0.09 -39.15
CA LEU A 14 -3.86 -0.16 -39.38
C LEU A 14 -3.17 -0.99 -38.29
N ALA A 15 -3.28 -2.32 -38.45
CA ALA A 15 -2.40 -3.28 -37.80
C ALA A 15 -1.05 -3.27 -38.52
N LEU A 16 0.02 -2.89 -37.81
CA LEU A 16 1.39 -3.01 -38.31
C LEU A 16 1.89 -4.44 -38.04
N LEU A 17 1.90 -5.27 -39.09
CA LEU A 17 2.73 -6.48 -39.11
C LEU A 17 4.18 -6.06 -39.41
N LEU A 18 5.10 -6.41 -38.50
CA LEU A 18 6.54 -6.36 -38.78
C LEU A 18 6.98 -7.71 -39.36
N THR A 19 7.24 -7.71 -40.65
CA THR A 19 7.88 -8.79 -41.40
C THR A 19 9.37 -8.83 -41.07
N ALA A 20 9.83 -9.94 -40.51
CA ALA A 20 11.26 -10.24 -40.40
C ALA A 20 11.76 -10.81 -41.74
N CYS A 21 12.70 -10.11 -42.39
CA CYS A 21 13.55 -10.70 -43.43
C CYS A 21 14.93 -10.96 -42.83
N GLY A 22 15.41 -12.19 -42.97
CA GLY A 22 16.75 -12.61 -42.57
C GLY A 22 17.84 -12.23 -43.57
N GLY A 23 19.08 -12.22 -43.08
CA GLY A 23 20.31 -12.15 -43.86
C GLY A 23 21.49 -12.66 -43.01
N SER A 24 22.20 -13.67 -43.53
CA SER A 24 23.23 -14.43 -42.82
C SER A 24 24.63 -13.82 -42.90
N SER A 25 25.37 -14.02 -41.79
CA SER A 25 26.82 -14.25 -41.64
C SER A 25 27.86 -13.20 -42.09
N SER A 26 28.63 -12.67 -41.13
CA SER A 26 30.08 -12.95 -41.02
C SER A 26 30.64 -12.50 -39.66
N ASN A 27 31.68 -13.22 -39.23
CA ASN A 27 32.29 -13.26 -37.91
C ASN A 27 33.27 -12.09 -37.70
N SER A 28 33.13 -11.32 -36.62
CA SER A 28 34.26 -10.59 -36.02
C SER A 28 34.09 -10.50 -34.51
N SER A 29 35.06 -11.10 -33.82
CA SER A 29 35.24 -11.07 -32.38
C SER A 29 35.55 -9.66 -31.90
N SER A 30 34.65 -9.08 -31.10
CA SER A 30 34.99 -7.96 -30.22
C SER A 30 34.40 -8.24 -28.85
N SER A 31 35.28 -8.41 -27.88
CA SER A 31 34.97 -8.55 -26.46
C SER A 31 34.35 -7.25 -25.96
N GLY A 32 33.03 -7.13 -26.11
CA GLY A 32 32.23 -6.08 -25.47
C GLY A 32 31.75 -6.59 -24.13
N ASN A 33 32.30 -6.05 -23.05
CA ASN A 33 31.72 -6.17 -21.73
C ASN A 33 30.38 -5.42 -21.74
N SER A 34 29.30 -6.10 -22.15
CA SER A 34 27.95 -5.57 -21.99
C SER A 34 27.62 -5.67 -20.51
N SER A 35 27.83 -4.59 -19.77
CA SER A 35 27.04 -4.32 -18.58
C SER A 35 25.57 -4.33 -19.02
N LEU A 36 24.91 -5.46 -18.83
CA LEU A 36 23.45 -5.54 -18.85
C LEU A 36 22.99 -4.57 -17.75
N SER A 37 22.59 -3.37 -18.16
CA SER A 37 21.72 -2.55 -17.31
C SER A 37 20.47 -3.39 -17.14
N SER A 38 20.33 -4.03 -15.98
CA SER A 38 19.06 -4.62 -15.56
C SER A 38 18.05 -3.48 -15.57
N GLN A 39 17.23 -3.37 -16.63
CA GLN A 39 16.08 -2.50 -16.56
C GLN A 39 15.21 -3.08 -15.45
N GLU A 40 15.12 -2.36 -14.33
CA GLU A 40 14.18 -2.70 -13.27
C GLU A 40 12.80 -2.81 -13.90
N LYS A 41 12.22 -4.00 -13.79
CA LYS A 41 10.89 -4.24 -14.35
C LYS A 41 9.89 -3.56 -13.44
N THR A 42 9.18 -2.58 -13.97
CA THR A 42 8.12 -1.86 -13.26
C THR A 42 7.06 -2.83 -12.76
N THR A 43 6.57 -2.60 -11.53
CA THR A 43 5.40 -3.30 -10.98
C THR A 43 4.18 -3.08 -11.88
N GLU A 44 3.49 -4.15 -12.24
CA GLU A 44 2.28 -4.09 -13.07
C GLU A 44 1.12 -4.82 -12.40
N VAL A 45 -0.07 -4.22 -12.47
CA VAL A 45 -1.29 -4.77 -11.89
C VAL A 45 -2.20 -5.33 -12.98
N TYR A 46 -2.66 -6.56 -12.76
CA TYR A 46 -3.52 -7.31 -13.64
C TYR A 46 -4.86 -7.58 -12.95
N THR A 47 -5.95 -7.34 -13.69
CA THR A 47 -7.27 -7.74 -13.21
C THR A 47 -7.41 -9.26 -13.15
N THR A 48 -8.26 -9.73 -12.25
CA THR A 48 -8.56 -11.16 -12.11
C THR A 48 -10.03 -11.44 -12.38
N LYS A 49 -10.33 -12.72 -12.61
CA LYS A 49 -11.69 -13.25 -12.59
C LYS A 49 -11.78 -14.32 -11.51
N VAL A 50 -12.38 -13.97 -10.38
CA VAL A 50 -12.73 -14.94 -9.33
C VAL A 50 -13.83 -15.86 -9.85
N THR A 51 -13.61 -17.17 -9.74
CA THR A 51 -14.50 -18.22 -10.23
C THR A 51 -15.15 -19.04 -9.10
N SER A 52 -14.54 -19.04 -7.92
CA SER A 52 -15.08 -19.70 -6.73
C SER A 52 -14.67 -18.93 -5.47
N ILE A 53 -15.59 -18.90 -4.50
CA ILE A 53 -15.36 -18.43 -3.12
C ILE A 53 -16.00 -19.51 -2.23
N LYS A 54 -15.23 -20.09 -1.31
CA LYS A 54 -15.71 -21.12 -0.39
C LYS A 54 -15.20 -20.82 1.01
N VAL A 55 -16.07 -20.95 2.00
CA VAL A 55 -15.67 -20.91 3.41
C VAL A 55 -14.97 -22.22 3.74
N MET A 56 -13.77 -22.11 4.30
CA MET A 56 -12.98 -23.24 4.76
C MET A 56 -13.49 -23.72 6.13
N PRO A 57 -13.49 -25.04 6.41
CA PRO A 57 -14.14 -25.57 7.62
C PRO A 57 -13.38 -25.32 8.92
N ASP A 58 -12.05 -25.15 8.86
CA ASP A 58 -11.16 -25.29 10.02
C ASP A 58 -10.64 -23.94 10.55
N ASP A 59 -10.37 -22.98 9.65
CA ASP A 59 -9.80 -21.64 9.90
C ASP A 59 -10.82 -20.51 9.64
N SER A 60 -11.99 -20.85 9.09
CA SER A 60 -13.04 -19.90 8.68
C SER A 60 -12.63 -18.93 7.56
N ASP A 61 -11.53 -19.18 6.85
CA ASP A 61 -11.11 -18.35 5.72
C ASP A 61 -12.00 -18.52 4.50
N TRP A 62 -12.02 -17.52 3.63
CA TRP A 62 -12.51 -17.73 2.27
C TRP A 62 -11.38 -18.25 1.38
N LYS A 63 -11.50 -19.49 0.93
CA LYS A 63 -10.73 -20.00 -0.20
C LYS A 63 -11.31 -19.47 -1.51
N ILE A 64 -10.55 -18.60 -2.16
CA ILE A 64 -10.86 -18.10 -3.50
C ILE A 64 -10.03 -18.82 -4.57
N THR A 65 -10.65 -19.05 -5.72
CA THR A 65 -9.92 -19.46 -6.93
C THR A 65 -10.31 -18.56 -8.10
N GLY A 66 -9.39 -18.35 -9.03
CA GLY A 66 -9.70 -17.56 -10.22
C GLY A 66 -8.68 -17.72 -11.34
N THR A 67 -8.83 -16.87 -12.34
CA THR A 67 -7.96 -16.80 -13.51
C THR A 67 -7.48 -15.37 -13.74
N THR A 68 -6.33 -15.22 -14.38
CA THR A 68 -5.77 -13.93 -14.79
C THR A 68 -4.81 -14.12 -15.97
N ASP A 69 -4.56 -13.05 -16.72
CA ASP A 69 -3.56 -13.01 -17.79
C ASP A 69 -2.17 -12.60 -17.28
N ALA A 70 -2.01 -12.38 -15.96
CA ALA A 70 -0.73 -12.09 -15.34
C ALA A 70 0.28 -13.23 -15.55
N PRO A 71 1.59 -12.92 -15.62
CA PRO A 71 2.61 -13.94 -15.74
C PRO A 71 2.69 -14.84 -14.49
N ASP A 72 3.18 -16.06 -14.68
CA ASP A 72 3.46 -16.98 -13.58
C ASP A 72 4.41 -16.34 -12.56
N GLY A 73 4.11 -16.56 -11.28
CA GLY A 73 4.83 -15.97 -10.16
C GLY A 73 4.35 -14.57 -9.75
N ALA A 74 3.44 -13.94 -10.50
CA ALA A 74 2.76 -12.73 -10.02
C ALA A 74 2.02 -13.02 -8.71
N LYS A 75 2.11 -12.10 -7.75
CA LYS A 75 1.51 -12.24 -6.43
C LYS A 75 0.05 -11.82 -6.47
N ILE A 76 -0.83 -12.54 -5.79
CA ILE A 76 -2.23 -12.18 -5.64
C ILE A 76 -2.36 -11.32 -4.40
N ALA A 77 -3.11 -10.21 -4.53
CA ALA A 77 -3.53 -9.39 -3.41
C ALA A 77 -5.06 -9.30 -3.37
N VAL A 78 -5.60 -9.28 -2.16
CA VAL A 78 -7.01 -8.98 -1.88
C VAL A 78 -7.04 -7.80 -0.93
N THR A 79 -7.67 -6.70 -1.34
CA THR A 79 -7.65 -5.44 -0.58
C THR A 79 -8.98 -4.72 -0.73
N GLN A 80 -9.40 -4.03 0.32
CA GLN A 80 -10.41 -2.98 0.17
C GLN A 80 -9.85 -1.87 -0.73
N LEU A 81 -10.70 -1.27 -1.57
CA LEU A 81 -10.28 -0.10 -2.36
C LEU A 81 -10.50 1.14 -1.50
N SER A 82 -9.47 1.97 -1.38
CA SER A 82 -9.51 3.26 -0.69
C SER A 82 -8.77 4.30 -1.50
N ASP A 83 -9.21 5.56 -1.45
CA ASP A 83 -8.46 6.68 -2.03
C ASP A 83 -7.16 6.95 -1.24
N ASP A 84 -7.09 6.50 0.01
CA ASP A 84 -5.87 6.48 0.83
C ASP A 84 -5.14 5.14 0.64
N PRO A 85 -3.96 5.12 -0.01
CA PRO A 85 -3.21 3.89 -0.25
C PRO A 85 -2.77 3.16 1.03
N LEU A 86 -2.80 3.81 2.19
CA LEU A 86 -2.44 3.21 3.48
C LEU A 86 -3.58 2.44 4.12
N ASP A 87 -4.82 2.72 3.70
CA ASP A 87 -5.98 1.93 4.13
C ASP A 87 -6.12 0.66 3.27
N MET A 88 -5.22 0.44 2.31
CA MET A 88 -5.25 -0.68 1.38
C MET A 88 -4.30 -1.78 1.83
N GLU A 89 -4.77 -2.62 2.75
CA GLU A 89 -4.02 -3.75 3.29
C GLU A 89 -4.30 -5.03 2.50
N ASN A 90 -3.32 -5.93 2.47
CA ASN A 90 -3.50 -7.25 1.87
C ASN A 90 -4.12 -8.20 2.88
N SER A 91 -5.34 -8.67 2.60
CA SER A 91 -6.10 -9.58 3.45
C SER A 91 -6.04 -11.04 2.98
N CYS A 92 -5.00 -11.44 2.24
CA CYS A 92 -4.92 -12.80 1.69
C CYS A 92 -3.54 -13.43 1.79
N GLU A 93 -3.55 -14.76 1.91
CA GLU A 93 -2.36 -15.58 1.94
C GLU A 93 -2.47 -16.79 1.01
N GLY A 94 -1.32 -17.38 0.70
CA GLY A 94 -1.21 -18.62 -0.02
C GLY A 94 -1.69 -19.78 0.85
N ILE A 95 -2.11 -20.87 0.20
CA ILE A 95 -2.41 -22.10 0.93
C ILE A 95 -1.08 -22.68 1.44
N ASP A 96 -1.04 -23.05 2.72
CA ASP A 96 0.06 -23.75 3.37
C ASP A 96 0.84 -24.68 2.43
N GLY A 97 2.13 -24.38 2.24
CA GLY A 97 3.06 -25.27 1.56
C GLY A 97 3.08 -25.19 0.02
N GLU A 98 2.54 -24.14 -0.61
CA GLU A 98 2.76 -23.94 -2.06
C GLU A 98 4.23 -23.64 -2.42
N ASP A 99 5.02 -23.17 -1.45
CA ASP A 99 6.50 -23.09 -1.51
C ASP A 99 7.21 -24.28 -0.84
N GLY A 100 6.46 -25.21 -0.23
CA GLY A 100 6.96 -26.39 0.47
C GLY A 100 7.43 -26.13 1.91
N THR A 101 7.25 -24.94 2.48
CA THR A 101 7.75 -24.58 3.83
C THR A 101 6.76 -24.81 4.96
N GLY A 102 5.46 -24.87 4.65
CA GLY A 102 4.39 -24.99 5.64
C GLY A 102 4.07 -23.70 6.40
N ASN A 103 4.53 -22.55 5.89
CA ASN A 103 4.24 -21.23 6.41
C ASN A 103 3.33 -20.44 5.44
N ALA A 104 2.66 -19.42 5.97
CA ALA A 104 1.98 -18.40 5.19
C ALA A 104 2.92 -17.73 4.19
N SER A 105 2.38 -17.38 3.02
CA SER A 105 3.15 -16.79 1.92
C SER A 105 2.26 -15.98 0.99
N TRP A 106 2.85 -15.19 0.10
CA TRP A 106 2.07 -14.58 -0.98
C TRP A 106 1.47 -15.64 -1.91
N PRO A 107 0.15 -15.66 -2.16
CA PRO A 107 -0.45 -16.51 -3.17
C PRO A 107 0.05 -16.11 -4.56
N LYS A 108 0.28 -17.09 -5.45
CA LYS A 108 0.91 -16.84 -6.75
C LYS A 108 0.08 -17.32 -7.93
N VAL A 109 0.25 -16.64 -9.06
CA VAL A 109 -0.28 -17.09 -10.35
C VAL A 109 0.55 -18.26 -10.86
N LYS A 110 -0.13 -19.31 -11.30
CA LYS A 110 0.47 -20.50 -11.92
C LYS A 110 -0.41 -21.00 -13.06
N ASN A 111 0.12 -21.02 -14.28
CA ASN A 111 -0.60 -21.36 -15.50
C ASN A 111 -1.90 -20.55 -15.67
N GLY A 112 -1.83 -19.23 -15.43
CA GLY A 112 -2.98 -18.31 -15.55
C GLY A 112 -4.09 -18.53 -14.52
N LYS A 113 -3.82 -19.30 -13.46
CA LYS A 113 -4.75 -19.59 -12.36
C LYS A 113 -4.14 -19.16 -11.04
N PHE A 114 -5.00 -18.89 -10.07
CA PHE A 114 -4.56 -18.65 -8.70
C PHE A 114 -5.54 -19.25 -7.70
N THR A 115 -5.01 -19.47 -6.50
CA THR A 115 -5.78 -19.80 -5.30
C THR A 115 -5.22 -18.96 -4.15
N ALA A 116 -6.10 -18.44 -3.29
CA ALA A 116 -5.71 -17.72 -2.07
C ALA A 116 -6.71 -18.03 -0.96
N LEU A 117 -6.24 -17.93 0.28
CA LEU A 117 -7.06 -17.84 1.48
C LEU A 117 -7.22 -16.36 1.81
N VAL A 118 -8.42 -15.95 2.21
CA VAL A 118 -8.74 -14.56 2.54
C VAL A 118 -9.30 -14.55 3.94
N ASP A 119 -8.60 -13.87 4.83
CA ASP A 119 -8.95 -13.76 6.23
C ASP A 119 -10.15 -12.81 6.38
N PRO A 120 -11.28 -13.26 6.97
CA PRO A 120 -12.44 -12.41 7.18
C PRO A 120 -12.22 -11.28 8.20
N ILE A 121 -11.30 -11.43 9.16
CA ILE A 121 -10.96 -10.40 10.15
C ILE A 121 -10.24 -9.26 9.44
N GLU A 122 -9.13 -9.57 8.77
CA GLU A 122 -8.32 -8.61 8.02
C GLU A 122 -9.11 -7.95 6.88
N LEU A 123 -9.96 -8.72 6.17
CA LEU A 123 -10.68 -8.15 5.04
C LEU A 123 -11.84 -7.26 5.46
N VAL A 124 -12.57 -7.61 6.51
CA VAL A 124 -13.73 -6.81 6.94
C VAL A 124 -13.26 -5.57 7.71
N ASP A 125 -12.28 -5.72 8.60
CA ASP A 125 -11.67 -4.65 9.42
C ASP A 125 -12.71 -3.62 9.92
N ASP A 126 -13.85 -4.12 10.42
CA ASP A 126 -14.93 -3.28 10.91
C ASP A 126 -15.61 -3.96 12.12
N PRO A 127 -15.30 -3.52 13.35
CA PRO A 127 -15.85 -4.11 14.58
C PRO A 127 -17.36 -3.99 14.71
N ASP A 128 -17.97 -3.02 14.02
CA ASP A 128 -19.42 -2.93 14.02
C ASP A 128 -20.05 -3.97 13.09
N ASN A 129 -19.29 -4.58 12.16
CA ASN A 129 -19.84 -5.40 11.08
C ASN A 129 -19.28 -6.83 10.96
N TYR A 130 -18.09 -7.15 11.47
CA TYR A 130 -17.51 -8.51 11.33
C TYR A 130 -18.27 -9.58 12.13
N THR A 131 -19.13 -9.18 13.08
CA THR A 131 -20.01 -10.07 13.86
C THR A 131 -21.39 -10.31 13.22
N LYS A 132 -21.64 -9.75 12.01
CA LYS A 132 -22.97 -9.79 11.36
C LYS A 132 -23.03 -10.83 10.25
N VAL A 133 -23.77 -11.92 10.50
CA VAL A 133 -24.06 -12.94 9.48
C VAL A 133 -24.73 -12.31 8.27
N GLY A 134 -24.19 -12.57 7.07
CA GLY A 134 -24.70 -12.02 5.82
C GLY A 134 -24.19 -10.61 5.48
N TYR A 135 -23.41 -9.98 6.36
CA TYR A 135 -22.67 -8.77 5.99
C TYR A 135 -21.76 -9.06 4.80
N THR A 136 -21.66 -8.09 3.90
CA THR A 136 -20.92 -8.24 2.64
C THR A 136 -19.88 -7.15 2.51
N GLN A 137 -18.62 -7.56 2.54
CA GLN A 137 -17.48 -6.71 2.22
C GLN A 137 -17.15 -6.81 0.73
N LYS A 138 -16.78 -5.68 0.12
CA LYS A 138 -16.33 -5.65 -1.27
C LYS A 138 -14.82 -5.44 -1.29
N ALA A 139 -14.11 -6.26 -2.07
CA ALA A 139 -12.66 -6.16 -2.19
C ALA A 139 -12.22 -6.29 -3.65
N ALA A 140 -11.12 -5.66 -4.02
CA ALA A 140 -10.43 -5.97 -5.26
C ALA A 140 -9.67 -7.28 -5.10
N VAL A 141 -9.62 -8.07 -6.17
CA VAL A 141 -8.73 -9.24 -6.29
C VAL A 141 -7.87 -9.03 -7.52
N VAL A 142 -6.57 -8.88 -7.32
CA VAL A 142 -5.62 -8.47 -8.36
C VAL A 142 -4.39 -9.36 -8.36
N ALA A 143 -3.71 -9.43 -9.49
CA ALA A 143 -2.37 -10.02 -9.58
C ALA A 143 -1.34 -8.92 -9.85
N ILE A 144 -0.22 -8.94 -9.14
CA ILE A 144 0.83 -7.94 -9.19
C ILE A 144 2.13 -8.61 -9.64
N SER A 145 2.63 -8.25 -10.81
CA SER A 145 3.92 -8.73 -11.31
C SER A 145 5.07 -7.82 -10.88
N ASN A 146 6.28 -8.36 -10.83
CA ASN A 146 7.49 -7.63 -10.41
C ASN A 146 7.32 -6.91 -9.05
N TYR A 147 6.64 -7.57 -8.11
CA TYR A 147 6.46 -7.05 -6.76
C TYR A 147 7.48 -7.73 -5.82
N SER A 148 8.42 -6.97 -5.27
CA SER A 148 9.59 -7.49 -4.55
C SER A 148 9.29 -7.91 -3.11
N LYS A 149 8.37 -7.22 -2.43
CA LYS A 149 8.11 -7.38 -0.98
C LYS A 149 7.83 -8.81 -0.55
N SER A 150 8.49 -9.25 0.52
CA SER A 150 8.36 -10.63 0.99
C SER A 150 7.07 -10.79 1.78
N TRP A 151 6.77 -12.01 2.23
CA TRP A 151 5.77 -12.19 3.28
C TRP A 151 6.48 -12.05 4.64
N PRO A 152 5.90 -11.41 5.66
CA PRO A 152 4.54 -10.88 5.74
C PRO A 152 4.36 -9.43 5.27
N ASP A 153 5.39 -8.79 4.70
CA ASP A 153 5.30 -7.40 4.24
C ASP A 153 4.06 -7.17 3.36
N GLY A 154 3.21 -6.23 3.78
CA GLY A 154 1.96 -5.89 3.11
C GLY A 154 2.14 -5.06 1.83
N LEU A 155 1.04 -4.50 1.31
CA LEU A 155 1.07 -3.67 0.10
C LEU A 155 1.87 -2.39 0.32
N THR A 156 2.72 -2.04 -0.64
CA THR A 156 3.33 -0.70 -0.67
C THR A 156 2.32 0.31 -1.20
N SER A 157 2.47 1.58 -0.83
CA SER A 157 1.67 2.68 -1.37
C SER A 157 1.75 2.73 -2.91
N LYS A 158 2.93 2.48 -3.50
CA LYS A 158 3.10 2.37 -4.97
C LYS A 158 2.26 1.24 -5.56
N ALA A 159 2.22 0.06 -4.93
CA ALA A 159 1.38 -1.04 -5.36
C ALA A 159 -0.11 -0.71 -5.18
N ALA A 160 -0.53 -0.18 -4.04
CA ALA A 160 -1.90 0.24 -3.76
C ALA A 160 -2.40 1.32 -4.76
N LYS A 161 -1.58 2.33 -5.08
CA LYS A 161 -1.86 3.31 -6.13
C LYS A 161 -1.99 2.67 -7.51
N ALA A 162 -1.12 1.73 -7.84
CA ALA A 162 -1.21 0.99 -9.10
C ALA A 162 -2.50 0.16 -9.18
N ILE A 163 -2.96 -0.40 -8.06
CA ILE A 163 -4.24 -1.11 -7.94
C ILE A 163 -5.41 -0.14 -8.19
N ASN A 164 -5.45 0.99 -7.51
CA ASN A 164 -6.49 2.01 -7.72
C ASN A 164 -6.52 2.50 -9.17
N LYS A 165 -5.34 2.76 -9.75
CA LYS A 165 -5.20 3.17 -11.15
C LYS A 165 -5.68 2.11 -12.14
N ALA A 166 -5.49 0.82 -11.83
CA ALA A 166 -6.02 -0.28 -12.62
C ALA A 166 -7.56 -0.39 -12.55
N ASN A 167 -8.18 0.27 -11.57
CA ASN A 167 -9.63 0.32 -11.35
C ASN A 167 -10.30 -1.06 -11.46
N PRO A 168 -9.85 -2.05 -10.66
CA PRO A 168 -10.37 -3.41 -10.74
C PRO A 168 -11.83 -3.47 -10.30
N LYS A 169 -12.56 -4.44 -10.85
CA LYS A 169 -13.88 -4.77 -10.34
C LYS A 169 -13.75 -5.40 -8.96
N THR A 170 -14.66 -5.04 -8.05
CA THR A 170 -14.72 -5.64 -6.73
C THR A 170 -15.53 -6.92 -6.71
N VAL A 171 -15.12 -7.84 -5.84
CA VAL A 171 -15.74 -9.12 -5.53
C VAL A 171 -16.40 -9.01 -4.17
N LYS A 172 -17.55 -9.68 -3.99
CA LYS A 172 -18.31 -9.67 -2.74
C LYS A 172 -17.91 -10.86 -1.88
N PHE A 173 -17.51 -10.59 -0.66
CA PHE A 173 -17.24 -11.57 0.38
C PHE A 173 -18.34 -11.45 1.43
N THR A 174 -19.12 -12.51 1.61
CA THR A 174 -20.28 -12.51 2.50
C THR A 174 -20.02 -13.41 3.69
N LEU A 175 -20.09 -12.84 4.90
CA LEU A 175 -19.86 -13.57 6.14
C LEU A 175 -20.92 -14.65 6.36
N SER A 176 -20.44 -15.86 6.56
CA SER A 176 -21.28 -17.01 6.93
C SER A 176 -21.45 -17.11 8.45
N SER A 177 -22.43 -17.92 8.87
CA SER A 177 -22.64 -18.16 10.30
C SER A 177 -21.49 -18.89 11.00
N SER A 178 -20.66 -19.66 10.28
CA SER A 178 -19.48 -20.29 10.88
C SER A 178 -18.37 -19.26 11.13
N GLN A 179 -18.15 -18.36 10.18
CA GLN A 179 -17.12 -17.32 10.28
C GLN A 179 -17.42 -16.35 11.42
N VAL A 180 -18.64 -15.85 11.51
CA VAL A 180 -19.05 -14.97 12.61
C VAL A 180 -18.84 -15.64 13.97
N LYS A 181 -19.21 -16.91 14.12
CA LYS A 181 -19.01 -17.64 15.39
C LYS A 181 -17.54 -17.82 15.75
N TYR A 182 -16.68 -18.03 14.76
CA TYR A 182 -15.25 -18.15 14.97
C TYR A 182 -14.67 -16.81 15.42
N ILE A 183 -14.99 -15.72 14.72
CA ILE A 183 -14.52 -14.37 15.04
C ILE A 183 -15.02 -13.92 16.42
N ASP A 184 -16.31 -14.10 16.72
CA ASP A 184 -16.89 -13.81 18.05
C ASP A 184 -16.15 -14.54 19.18
N SER A 185 -15.61 -15.74 18.91
CA SER A 185 -14.87 -16.52 19.91
C SER A 185 -13.45 -16.01 20.19
N LEU A 186 -12.93 -15.13 19.33
CA LEU A 186 -11.62 -14.48 19.51
C LEU A 186 -11.74 -13.17 20.31
N ASP A 187 -12.85 -12.43 20.16
CA ASP A 187 -13.09 -11.15 20.84
C ASP A 187 -13.28 -11.28 22.37
N ASP A 188 -13.75 -12.43 22.85
CA ASP A 188 -13.98 -12.65 24.28
C ASP A 188 -12.68 -12.69 25.13
N ASP A 189 -11.49 -12.70 24.50
CA ASP A 189 -10.19 -12.77 25.18
C ASP A 189 -9.42 -11.42 25.26
N ASP A 190 -9.88 -10.34 24.61
CA ASP A 190 -9.12 -9.06 24.54
C ASP A 190 -9.89 -7.82 25.03
N SER A 191 -10.34 -7.84 26.30
CA SER A 191 -10.92 -6.66 26.96
C SER A 191 -9.89 -5.85 27.76
N SER A 192 -8.99 -5.17 27.06
CA SER A 192 -8.33 -3.94 27.53
C SER A 192 -7.84 -3.16 26.32
N ASP A 193 -8.48 -2.08 25.87
CA ASP A 193 -8.26 -0.80 26.54
C ASP A 193 -9.24 0.29 26.09
N LYS A 194 -9.86 0.93 27.07
CA LYS A 194 -10.52 2.23 26.92
C LYS A 194 -9.60 3.33 27.46
N SER A 195 -9.20 4.28 26.61
CA SER A 195 -9.05 5.70 27.00
C SER A 195 -8.64 6.54 25.79
N SER A 196 -9.51 7.44 25.33
CA SER A 196 -9.75 8.80 25.84
C SER A 196 -8.94 9.83 25.06
N SER A 197 -9.69 10.63 24.30
CA SER A 197 -9.29 11.92 23.77
C SER A 197 -8.76 12.85 24.86
N SER A 198 -7.67 13.56 24.59
CA SER A 198 -7.47 14.89 25.14
C SER A 198 -6.61 15.73 24.21
N SER A 199 -7.26 16.73 23.63
CA SER A 199 -6.66 17.95 23.09
C SER A 199 -5.91 18.70 24.20
N SER A 200 -4.74 19.22 23.88
CA SER A 200 -4.15 20.34 24.61
C SER A 200 -3.24 21.12 23.68
N SER A 201 -3.72 22.31 23.32
CA SER A 201 -2.94 23.41 22.79
C SER A 201 -1.93 23.89 23.84
N SER A 202 -0.71 24.19 23.41
CA SER A 202 0.16 25.13 24.12
C SER A 202 1.04 25.89 23.15
N SER A 203 0.90 27.20 23.24
CA SER A 203 1.57 28.25 22.49
C SER A 203 3.10 28.23 22.59
N SER A 204 3.71 28.56 21.45
CA SER A 204 5.02 29.16 21.19
C SER A 204 5.87 29.64 22.39
N SER A 205 7.15 29.24 22.36
CA SER A 205 8.25 30.10 22.80
C SER A 205 9.45 29.95 21.87
N SER A 206 9.64 30.96 21.02
CA SER A 206 10.89 31.21 20.31
C SER A 206 11.99 31.47 21.34
N SER A 207 12.95 30.55 21.43
CA SER A 207 14.28 30.85 21.93
C SER A 207 15.28 30.13 21.03
N SER A 208 16.17 30.90 20.42
CA SER A 208 17.28 30.48 19.59
C SER A 208 18.32 29.72 20.44
N LYS A 209 17.97 28.50 20.85
CA LYS A 209 18.94 27.43 21.07
C LYS A 209 19.21 26.82 19.70
N THR A 210 20.48 26.53 19.38
CA THR A 210 20.82 25.65 18.24
C THR A 210 19.95 24.40 18.38
N LYS A 211 18.99 24.22 17.46
CA LYS A 211 18.12 23.05 17.44
C LYS A 211 19.01 21.85 17.17
N ASN A 212 19.26 21.05 18.21
CA ASN A 212 20.03 19.82 18.07
C ASN A 212 19.05 18.70 17.74
N TYR A 213 18.81 18.50 16.44
CA TYR A 213 17.94 17.43 15.97
C TYR A 213 18.64 16.09 16.19
N ARG A 214 18.06 15.28 17.05
CA ARG A 214 18.54 13.94 17.40
C ARG A 214 18.24 12.96 16.26
N THR A 215 19.25 12.17 15.90
CA THR A 215 19.14 11.05 14.95
C THR A 215 19.33 9.70 15.65
N ASP A 216 19.54 9.68 16.97
CA ASP A 216 19.75 8.49 17.77
C ASP A 216 18.45 7.84 18.27
N VAL A 217 17.31 8.52 18.11
CA VAL A 217 15.98 7.99 18.44
C VAL A 217 15.45 7.23 17.24
N SER A 218 15.27 5.91 17.39
CA SER A 218 14.64 5.09 16.36
C SER A 218 13.13 5.32 16.31
N TYR A 219 12.49 4.95 15.19
CA TYR A 219 11.04 4.91 15.07
C TYR A 219 10.42 4.08 16.21
N ASP A 220 10.89 2.85 16.42
CA ASP A 220 10.43 1.97 17.50
C ASP A 220 10.45 2.64 18.88
N SER A 221 11.53 3.37 19.17
CA SER A 221 11.67 4.07 20.46
C SER A 221 10.61 5.17 20.58
N LEU A 222 10.44 5.95 19.53
CA LEU A 222 9.43 7.00 19.46
C LEU A 222 8.00 6.44 19.56
N ALA A 223 7.71 5.33 18.87
CA ALA A 223 6.40 4.70 18.83
C ALA A 223 6.04 4.03 20.17
N ARG A 224 7.00 3.42 20.86
CA ARG A 224 6.77 2.76 22.16
C ARG A 224 6.71 3.73 23.34
N ASP A 225 7.46 4.83 23.28
CA ASP A 225 7.45 5.84 24.34
C ASP A 225 7.31 7.28 23.81
N PRO A 226 6.18 7.60 23.15
CA PRO A 226 5.96 8.88 22.50
C PRO A 226 5.88 10.05 23.49
N LYS A 227 5.55 9.77 24.76
CA LYS A 227 5.47 10.78 25.83
C LYS A 227 6.86 11.26 26.24
N THR A 228 7.82 10.36 26.33
CA THR A 228 9.21 10.70 26.69
C THR A 228 9.85 11.62 25.66
N TYR A 229 9.61 11.36 24.37
CA TYR A 229 10.21 12.14 23.29
C TYR A 229 9.40 13.39 22.88
N LYS A 230 8.20 13.60 23.44
CA LYS A 230 7.35 14.74 23.07
C LYS A 230 8.07 16.06 23.38
N GLY A 231 8.10 16.95 22.40
CA GLY A 231 8.80 18.24 22.49
C GLY A 231 10.29 18.16 22.18
N GLU A 232 10.85 16.98 21.93
CA GLU A 232 12.24 16.84 21.49
C GLU A 232 12.40 17.13 20.00
N TYR A 233 13.56 17.68 19.63
CA TYR A 233 13.95 17.92 18.26
C TYR A 233 14.51 16.64 17.65
N LEU A 234 13.82 16.06 16.66
CA LEU A 234 14.19 14.79 16.02
C LEU A 234 14.37 14.97 14.51
N GLN A 235 15.09 14.03 13.89
CA GLN A 235 15.25 13.94 12.44
C GLN A 235 14.96 12.53 11.95
N TYR A 236 14.16 12.42 10.89
CA TYR A 236 13.86 11.17 10.20
C TYR A 236 13.96 11.33 8.69
N THR A 237 14.30 10.25 8.00
CA THR A 237 14.27 10.15 6.54
C THR A 237 13.29 9.07 6.14
N GLY A 238 12.44 9.34 5.15
CA GLY A 238 11.39 8.42 4.75
C GLY A 238 10.84 8.71 3.36
N GLU A 239 10.21 7.70 2.78
CA GLU A 239 9.46 7.82 1.52
C GLU A 239 8.07 8.40 1.81
N VAL A 240 7.64 9.41 1.04
CA VAL A 240 6.33 10.04 1.18
C VAL A 240 5.24 9.11 0.64
N MET A 241 4.46 8.55 1.54
CA MET A 241 3.37 7.62 1.19
C MET A 241 2.13 8.36 0.71
N GLN A 242 1.85 9.50 1.34
CA GLN A 242 0.65 10.30 1.12
C GLN A 242 0.95 11.78 1.38
N VAL A 243 0.36 12.66 0.57
CA VAL A 243 0.39 14.12 0.75
C VAL A 243 -1.05 14.63 0.91
N LEU A 244 -1.32 15.32 2.02
CA LEU A 244 -2.59 15.99 2.30
C LEU A 244 -2.33 17.51 2.33
N GLU A 245 -2.64 18.20 1.23
CA GLU A 245 -2.42 19.64 1.10
C GLU A 245 -3.64 20.45 1.59
N ASP A 246 -3.39 21.46 2.42
CA ASP A 246 -4.30 22.56 2.77
C ASP A 246 -3.63 23.91 2.44
N ASP A 247 -4.37 25.01 2.51
CA ASP A 247 -3.90 26.36 2.16
C ASP A 247 -2.71 26.80 3.04
N SER A 248 -2.70 26.40 4.31
CA SER A 248 -1.69 26.82 5.31
C SER A 248 -0.69 25.74 5.70
N TYR A 249 -1.12 24.48 5.69
CA TYR A 249 -0.33 23.33 6.13
C TYR A 249 -0.36 22.22 5.09
N THR A 250 0.70 21.43 5.05
CA THR A 250 0.75 20.17 4.32
C THR A 250 1.03 19.08 5.33
N ASP A 251 0.23 18.02 5.32
CA ASP A 251 0.50 16.83 6.11
C ASP A 251 1.07 15.74 5.22
N LEU A 252 2.15 15.11 5.68
CA LEU A 252 2.77 13.97 5.03
C LEU A 252 2.64 12.76 5.95
N ARG A 253 2.45 11.59 5.34
CA ARG A 253 2.77 10.32 5.98
C ARG A 253 4.01 9.76 5.32
N ILE A 254 5.04 9.48 6.10
CA ILE A 254 6.31 8.98 5.58
C ILE A 254 6.64 7.60 6.14
N ALA A 255 7.10 6.69 5.27
CA ALA A 255 7.64 5.38 5.65
C ALA A 255 9.10 5.56 6.09
N VAL A 256 9.34 5.52 7.41
CA VAL A 256 10.68 5.79 7.97
C VAL A 256 11.63 4.67 7.56
N ASN A 257 12.80 5.05 7.04
CA ASN A 257 13.80 4.11 6.52
C ASN A 257 13.25 3.12 5.48
N GLY A 258 12.15 3.44 4.79
CA GLY A 258 11.53 2.58 3.78
C GLY A 258 10.72 1.41 4.36
N ASN A 259 10.55 1.36 5.69
CA ASN A 259 9.65 0.42 6.35
C ASN A 259 8.22 0.98 6.36
N TYR A 260 7.31 0.27 5.70
CA TYR A 260 5.92 0.68 5.52
C TYR A 260 5.06 0.48 6.77
N ASP A 261 5.54 -0.32 7.73
CA ASP A 261 4.93 -0.46 9.05
C ASP A 261 5.36 0.69 9.98
N ASP A 262 6.46 1.36 9.66
CA ASP A 262 7.04 2.46 10.45
C ASP A 262 6.60 3.83 9.91
N VAL A 263 5.29 4.10 10.00
CA VAL A 263 4.72 5.35 9.48
C VAL A 263 4.82 6.49 10.49
N LEU A 264 5.44 7.60 10.06
CA LEU A 264 5.50 8.86 10.81
C LEU A 264 4.56 9.90 10.18
N TYR A 265 3.70 10.51 11.00
CA TYR A 265 2.90 11.67 10.61
C TYR A 265 3.76 12.93 10.69
N VAL A 266 3.78 13.73 9.63
CA VAL A 266 4.55 14.97 9.57
C VAL A 266 3.63 16.11 9.18
N GLU A 267 3.40 17.05 10.10
CA GLU A 267 2.71 18.31 9.79
C GLU A 267 3.77 19.36 9.45
N LEU A 268 3.57 20.11 8.36
CA LEU A 268 4.47 21.19 7.98
C LEU A 268 3.73 22.46 7.56
N ASP A 269 4.21 23.61 8.01
CA ASP A 269 3.76 24.92 7.54
C ASP A 269 4.25 25.14 6.10
N ASN A 270 3.35 25.47 5.18
CA ASN A 270 3.67 25.61 3.75
C ASN A 270 4.80 26.62 3.47
N SER A 271 5.08 27.56 4.40
CA SER A 271 6.20 28.49 4.30
C SER A 271 7.58 27.82 4.24
N ILE A 272 7.74 26.62 4.82
CA ILE A 272 9.01 25.88 4.80
C ILE A 272 9.28 25.20 3.44
N LEU A 273 8.25 25.08 2.59
CA LEU A 273 8.38 24.52 1.24
C LEU A 273 8.93 25.54 0.23
N HIS A 274 8.97 26.83 0.57
CA HIS A 274 9.46 27.90 -0.31
C HIS A 274 8.82 27.91 -1.71
N GLY A 275 7.52 27.60 -1.78
CA GLY A 275 6.75 27.55 -3.03
C GLY A 275 6.97 26.29 -3.88
N LYS A 276 7.72 25.31 -3.37
CA LYS A 276 7.81 23.97 -3.95
C LYS A 276 6.68 23.09 -3.39
N ARG A 277 6.46 21.95 -4.04
CA ARG A 277 5.55 20.90 -3.57
C ARG A 277 6.37 19.65 -3.32
N ILE A 278 6.00 18.92 -2.29
CA ILE A 278 6.46 17.55 -2.06
C ILE A 278 5.42 16.64 -2.70
N LEU A 279 5.87 15.66 -3.46
CA LEU A 279 5.00 14.70 -4.11
C LEU A 279 5.04 13.38 -3.34
N GLU A 280 4.02 12.57 -3.55
CA GLU A 280 4.11 11.19 -3.11
C GLU A 280 5.23 10.46 -3.87
N ASP A 281 5.75 9.42 -3.23
CA ASP A 281 6.92 8.63 -3.66
C ASP A 281 8.25 9.42 -3.60
N ASP A 282 8.26 10.66 -3.09
CA ASP A 282 9.51 11.41 -2.85
C ASP A 282 10.23 10.92 -1.57
N LEU A 283 11.56 10.96 -1.59
CA LEU A 283 12.41 10.71 -0.43
C LEU A 283 12.68 12.02 0.30
N VAL A 284 12.13 12.15 1.52
CA VAL A 284 12.26 13.36 2.33
C VAL A 284 13.08 13.11 3.59
N THR A 285 13.88 14.10 3.97
CA THR A 285 14.47 14.20 5.32
C THR A 285 13.80 15.33 6.07
N VAL A 286 13.15 14.99 7.17
CA VAL A 286 12.37 15.91 7.98
C VAL A 286 13.08 16.14 9.31
N LYS A 287 13.20 17.40 9.70
CA LYS A 287 13.67 17.81 11.02
C LYS A 287 12.58 18.59 11.71
N GLY A 288 12.18 18.17 12.90
CA GLY A 288 11.02 18.73 13.56
C GLY A 288 10.98 18.47 15.06
N VAL A 289 9.86 18.83 15.67
CA VAL A 289 9.57 18.61 17.08
C VAL A 289 8.58 17.46 17.20
N SER A 290 8.88 16.46 18.04
CA SER A 290 7.95 15.36 18.27
C SER A 290 6.65 15.85 18.93
N ALA A 291 5.52 15.52 18.32
CA ALA A 291 4.18 15.88 18.82
C ALA A 291 3.59 14.81 19.76
N GLY A 292 4.24 13.64 19.88
CA GLY A 292 3.69 12.45 20.53
C GLY A 292 2.87 11.62 19.54
N ILE A 293 1.72 11.09 19.98
CA ILE A 293 0.80 10.34 19.10
C ILE A 293 -0.25 11.28 18.50
N ILE A 294 -0.46 11.14 17.20
CA ILE A 294 -1.55 11.77 16.45
C ILE A 294 -2.55 10.67 16.08
N SER A 295 -3.84 10.96 16.29
CA SER A 295 -4.92 10.04 15.93
C SER A 295 -5.86 10.68 14.92
N TYR A 296 -6.18 9.96 13.85
CA TYR A 296 -7.17 10.37 12.86
C TYR A 296 -8.03 9.17 12.44
N LYS A 297 -9.12 9.46 11.73
CA LYS A 297 -10.01 8.44 11.17
C LYS A 297 -9.65 8.25 9.70
N ALA A 298 -9.25 7.04 9.35
CA ALA A 298 -8.99 6.58 7.99
C ALA A 298 -10.26 6.66 7.12
N THR A 299 -10.09 6.58 5.80
CA THR A 299 -11.21 6.51 4.85
C THR A 299 -11.98 5.21 5.02
N SER A 300 -11.29 4.13 5.42
CA SER A 300 -11.91 2.86 5.85
C SER A 300 -12.86 3.03 7.04
N GLY A 301 -12.71 4.11 7.82
CA GLY A 301 -13.44 4.33 9.06
C GLY A 301 -12.67 3.89 10.30
N THR A 302 -11.56 3.18 10.13
CA THR A 302 -10.66 2.75 11.22
C THR A 302 -9.97 3.97 11.85
N LYS A 303 -9.75 3.93 13.17
CA LYS A 303 -9.01 4.98 13.86
C LYS A 303 -7.53 4.62 13.86
N ILE A 304 -6.71 5.39 13.14
CA ILE A 304 -5.26 5.23 13.10
C ILE A 304 -4.63 6.11 14.17
N SER A 305 -3.62 5.60 14.88
CA SER A 305 -2.85 6.34 15.89
C SER A 305 -1.35 6.07 15.72
N ILE A 306 -0.60 7.06 15.23
CA ILE A 306 0.82 6.94 14.90
C ILE A 306 1.64 8.10 15.48
N PRO A 307 2.97 7.97 15.61
CA PRO A 307 3.82 9.08 16.04
C PRO A 307 3.74 10.28 15.09
N GLY A 308 3.84 11.48 15.65
CA GLY A 308 3.78 12.74 14.91
C GLY A 308 5.01 13.61 15.10
N LEU A 309 5.35 14.37 14.06
CA LEU A 309 6.45 15.33 14.03
C LEU A 309 5.97 16.65 13.40
N GLU A 310 6.09 17.75 14.13
CA GLU A 310 5.88 19.11 13.60
C GLU A 310 7.17 19.57 12.92
N ALA A 311 7.17 19.65 11.59
CA ALA A 311 8.37 19.94 10.81
C ALA A 311 8.82 21.40 11.00
N ASN A 312 10.13 21.58 11.13
CA ASN A 312 10.78 22.88 11.09
C ASN A 312 11.60 23.08 9.82
N GLU A 313 12.19 22.00 9.32
CA GLU A 313 12.94 21.96 8.07
C GLU A 313 12.58 20.65 7.36
N ILE A 314 12.46 20.72 6.03
CA ILE A 314 12.29 19.54 5.19
C ILE A 314 13.20 19.66 3.97
N THR A 315 13.85 18.54 3.63
CA THR A 315 14.64 18.41 2.40
C THR A 315 14.05 17.30 1.58
N ASP A 316 13.53 17.65 0.41
CA ASP A 316 13.07 16.72 -0.61
C ASP A 316 14.24 16.37 -1.56
N SER A 317 14.49 15.07 -1.70
CA SER A 317 15.56 14.50 -2.54
C SER A 317 15.05 13.99 -3.89
N GLY A 318 13.77 14.22 -4.21
CA GLY A 318 13.06 13.66 -5.35
C GLY A 318 12.62 12.22 -5.10
N THR A 319 12.19 11.54 -6.16
CA THR A 319 11.64 10.17 -6.08
C THR A 319 12.55 9.21 -5.33
N ALA A 320 11.99 8.49 -4.36
CA ALA A 320 12.67 7.45 -3.62
C ALA A 320 13.14 6.33 -4.58
N PRO A 321 14.37 5.81 -4.40
CA PRO A 321 14.81 4.61 -5.09
C PRO A 321 13.87 3.42 -4.80
N ASP A 322 13.69 2.53 -5.78
CA ASP A 322 12.86 1.32 -5.61
C ASP A 322 13.43 0.37 -4.53
N ASP A 323 14.72 0.47 -4.21
CA ASP A 323 15.44 -0.28 -3.16
C ASP A 323 15.60 0.50 -1.84
N TYR A 324 14.91 1.63 -1.67
CA TYR A 324 14.98 2.39 -0.43
C TYR A 324 14.41 1.60 0.75
N GLY A 325 15.25 1.30 1.74
CA GLY A 325 14.90 0.52 2.93
C GLY A 325 15.16 -0.98 2.83
N GLU A 326 15.82 -1.45 1.77
CA GLU A 326 16.36 -2.83 1.67
C GLU A 326 17.75 -3.00 2.31
#